data_AF-A0A2N9MUK4-F1
#
_entry.id   AF-A0A2N9MUK4-F1
#
_cell.length_a   1.000
_cell.length_b   1.000
_cell.length_c   1.000
_cell.angle_alpha   90.00
_cell.angle_beta   90.00
_cell.angle_gamma   90.00
#
_symmetry.space_group_name_H-M   'P 1'
#
loop_
_entity.id
_entity.type
_entity.pdbx_description
1 polymer ?
#
loop_
_entity_poly.entity_id
_entity_poly.type
_entity_poly.pdbx_seq_one_letter_code
_entity_poly.pdbx_strand_id
1 'polypeptide(L)' 'MFQTWFPSGQHQYFYLLKVVNPGMFQVSPTRVQPMYQTGVMATSDARRLEVK' A
#
# COMPACT_ATOMS: atom_id res chain seq x y z
N MET A 1 -11.24 7.59 -15.04
CA MET A 1 -9.99 7.66 -15.83
C MET A 1 -8.84 7.29 -14.89
N PHE A 2 -7.88 6.47 -15.32
CA PHE A 2 -6.71 6.10 -14.52
C PHE A 2 -5.62 7.17 -14.62
N GLN A 3 -4.81 7.30 -13.57
CA GLN A 3 -3.74 8.30 -13.51
C GLN A 3 -2.52 7.80 -14.29
N THR A 4 -2.18 8.48 -15.38
CA THR A 4 -1.01 8.16 -16.23
C THR A 4 0.25 8.92 -15.82
N TRP A 5 0.11 9.93 -14.95
CA TRP A 5 1.20 10.77 -14.47
C TRP A 5 1.05 11.02 -12.97
N PHE A 6 2.12 10.81 -12.20
CA PHE A 6 2.18 11.19 -10.79
C PHE A 6 2.68 12.65 -10.73
N PRO A 7 1.81 13.65 -10.49
CA PRO A 7 2.27 15.03 -10.33
C PRO A 7 3.24 15.08 -9.15
N SER A 8 4.24 15.97 -9.23
CA SER A 8 5.15 16.25 -8.12
C SER A 8 4.34 16.57 -6.86
N GLY A 9 4.44 15.71 -5.84
CA GLY A 9 3.66 15.81 -4.60
C GLY A 9 3.44 14.44 -3.94
N GLN A 10 2.75 14.43 -2.79
CA GLN A 10 2.38 13.21 -2.06
C GLN A 10 0.88 12.93 -2.19
N HIS A 11 0.52 11.71 -2.58
CA HIS A 11 -0.87 11.24 -2.50
C HIS A 11 -1.09 10.47 -1.20
N GLN A 12 -2.21 10.73 -0.53
CA GLN A 12 -2.62 10.04 0.70
C GLN A 12 -3.93 9.29 0.45
N TYR A 13 -3.95 8.01 0.81
CA TYR A 13 -5.11 7.14 0.68
C TYR A 13 -5.50 6.62 2.07
N PHE A 14 -6.79 6.58 2.35
CA PHE A 14 -7.34 6.10 3.61
C PHE A 14 -8.31 4.95 3.34
N TYR A 15 -8.20 3.87 4.12
CA TYR A 15 -9.02 2.67 3.99
C TYR A 15 -9.57 2.27 5.35
N LEU A 16 -10.82 1.78 5.37
CA LEU A 16 -11.40 1.15 6.54
C LEU A 16 -11.12 -0.35 6.49
N LEU A 17 -10.56 -0.89 7.56
CA LEU A 17 -10.24 -2.30 7.70
C LEU A 17 -11.05 -2.88 8.86
N LYS A 18 -11.61 -4.08 8.66
CA LYS A 18 -12.26 -4.86 9.71
C LYS A 18 -11.34 -6.00 10.14
N VAL A 19 -11.04 -6.03 11.43
CA VAL A 19 -10.41 -7.16 12.08
C VAL A 19 -11.44 -8.27 12.28
N VAL A 20 -11.08 -9.52 11.96
CA VAL A 20 -11.97 -10.68 12.13
C VAL A 20 -11.39 -11.72 13.09
N ASN A 21 -10.08 -11.95 13.04
CA ASN A 21 -9.42 -12.99 13.84
C ASN A 21 -8.30 -12.38 14.71
N PRO A 22 -8.24 -12.69 16.01
CA PRO A 22 -7.14 -12.27 16.88
C PRO A 22 -5.84 -13.01 16.54
N GLY A 23 -4.70 -12.35 16.75
CA GLY A 23 -3.38 -12.94 16.51
C GLY A 23 -2.30 -11.97 16.06
N MET A 24 -1.13 -12.52 15.72
CA MET A 24 0.02 -11.77 15.19
C MET A 24 0.14 -12.00 13.69
N PHE A 25 0.01 -10.92 12.91
CA PHE A 25 0.03 -10.98 11.46
C PHE A 25 1.22 -10.23 10.88
N GLN A 26 1.86 -10.81 9.86
CA GLN A 26 2.83 -10.12 9.03
C GLN A 26 2.08 -9.35 7.94
N VAL A 27 2.27 -8.04 7.90
CA VAL A 27 1.66 -7.17 6.89
C VAL A 27 2.63 -7.02 5.73
N SER A 28 2.17 -7.45 4.56
CA SER A 28 2.90 -7.26 3.31
C SER A 28 3.09 -5.76 3.03
N PRO A 29 4.30 -5.34 2.64
CA PRO A 29 4.55 -3.99 2.18
C PRO A 29 3.56 -3.54 1.10
N THR A 30 3.15 -2.27 1.16
CA THR A 30 2.38 -1.69 0.06
C THR A 30 3.29 -1.55 -1.17
N ARG A 31 2.71 -1.66 -2.37
CA ARG A 31 3.42 -1.54 -3.64
C ARG A 31 2.67 -0.60 -4.57
N VAL A 32 3.39 0.32 -5.19
CA VAL A 32 2.85 1.22 -6.22
C VAL A 32 3.73 1.15 -7.46
N GLN A 33 3.09 1.10 -8.64
CA GLN A 33 3.77 1.13 -9.94
C GLN A 33 2.90 1.88 -10.96
N PRO A 34 3.49 2.61 -11.92
CA PRO A 34 2.77 3.12 -13.08
C PRO A 34 2.22 1.97 -13.92
N MET A 35 1.03 2.16 -14.52
CA MET A 35 0.41 1.11 -15.34
C MET A 35 1.14 0.85 -16.66
N TYR A 36 1.74 1.87 -17.27
CA TYR A 36 2.34 1.81 -18.61
C TYR A 36 3.87 1.92 -18.63
N GLN A 37 4.51 2.09 -17.48
CA GLN A 37 5.95 2.16 -17.35
C GLN A 37 6.43 1.06 -16.40
N THR A 38 6.69 -0.11 -16.98
CA THR A 38 7.21 -1.26 -16.25
C THR A 38 8.62 -0.99 -15.73
N GLY A 39 8.97 -1.52 -14.56
CA GLY A 39 10.30 -1.38 -13.96
C GLY A 39 10.45 -0.19 -13.00
N VAL A 40 9.49 0.74 -12.97
CA VAL A 40 9.42 1.80 -11.95
C VAL A 40 8.46 1.35 -10.85
N MET A 41 8.94 1.26 -9.61
CA MET A 41 8.13 0.87 -8.46
C MET A 41 8.62 1.51 -7.16
N ALA A 42 7.73 1.59 -6.19
CA ALA A 42 8.04 1.93 -4.80
C ALA A 42 7.32 0.98 -3.85
N THR A 43 7.93 0.69 -2.69
CA THR A 43 7.39 -0.17 -1.65
C THR A 43 7.46 0.49 -0.29
N SER A 44 6.50 0.22 0.60
CA SER A 44 6.60 0.61 2.01
C SER A 44 7.51 -0.33 2.79
N ASP A 45 7.75 0.01 4.06
CA ASP A 45 8.37 -0.93 5.00
C ASP A 45 7.42 -2.08 5.35
N ALA A 46 8.02 -3.21 5.72
CA ALA A 46 7.30 -4.36 6.27
C ALA A 46 6.87 -4.07 7.72
N ARG A 47 5.69 -4.52 8.11
CA ARG A 47 5.15 -4.29 9.46
C ARG A 47 4.55 -5.56 10.06
N ARG A 48 4.61 -5.68 11.38
CA ARG A 48 3.83 -6.68 12.12
C ARG A 48 2.64 -5.99 12.78
N LEU A 49 1.46 -6.61 12.68
CA LEU A 49 0.24 -6.14 13.30
C LEU A 49 -0.20 -7.13 14.36
N GLU A 50 -0.25 -6.66 15.60
CA GLU A 50 -0.91 -7.38 16.69
C GLU A 50 -2.40 -7.04 16.67
N VAL A 51 -3.21 -8.08 16.74
CA VAL A 51 -4.66 -7.99 16.76
C VAL A 51 -5.16 -8.64 18.05
N LYS A 52 -5.86 -7.85 18.86
CA LYS A 52 -6.48 -8.28 20.11
C LYS A 52 -7.94 -8.61 19.91
#